data_AF-A0A8J1Y357-F1
#
_entry.id   AF-A0A8J1Y357-F1
#
_cell.length_a   1.000
_cell.length_b   1.000
_cell.length_c   1.000
_cell.angle_alpha   90.00
_cell.angle_beta   90.00
_cell.angle_gamma   90.00
#
_symmetry.space_group_name_H-M   'P 1'
#
loop_
_entity.id
_entity.type
_entity.pdbx_description
1 polymer ?
#
loop_
_entity_poly.entity_id
_entity_poly.type
_entity_poly.pdbx_seq_one_letter_code
_entity_poly.pdbx_strand_id
1 'polypeptide(L)'
;SDPCADPVLNNCDVNAECSTGLDGSANCTCKSGFVGNGTSCEAPDPCTDHSLNNCGDNAECTNTNGNFSCTCLSGYQGNGTHCKIAPCNAGFAIPWNGGFQCICPPNKQGINCSEDVPDSNFNCSWPSNENACRSNPCYGEKAVCINTFGGNFRCLCPSGAEGDRCEKGAHCFDCFSVRWRNVTCSVHDDAQFLQSFQLKTPTVDRQISRTQCSEDKWGFDENTKEMWVARGCRARFCADFEPTPETQ
;
A
#
# COMPACT_ATOMS: atom_id res chain seq x y z
N SER A 1 -43.48 -47.73 -15.80
CA SER A 1 -42.26 -47.50 -15.01
C SER A 1 -42.17 -46.02 -14.71
N ASP A 2 -41.67 -45.63 -13.54
CA ASP A 2 -41.40 -44.23 -13.24
C ASP A 2 -40.00 -43.88 -13.79
N PRO A 3 -39.90 -43.05 -14.84
CA PRO A 3 -38.62 -42.70 -15.45
C PRO A 3 -37.76 -41.81 -14.53
N CYS A 4 -38.33 -41.16 -13.52
CA CYS A 4 -37.58 -40.31 -12.58
C CYS A 4 -36.87 -41.12 -11.49
N ALA A 5 -37.36 -42.32 -11.18
CA ALA A 5 -36.75 -43.24 -10.22
C ALA A 5 -35.69 -44.16 -10.85
N ASP A 6 -35.60 -44.20 -12.18
CA ASP A 6 -34.65 -45.03 -12.92
C ASP A 6 -33.42 -44.19 -13.34
N PRO A 7 -32.19 -44.50 -12.87
CA PRO A 7 -30.99 -43.74 -13.20
C PRO A 7 -30.59 -43.77 -14.68
N VAL A 8 -31.10 -44.74 -15.45
CA VAL A 8 -30.83 -44.88 -16.89
C VAL A 8 -31.82 -44.05 -17.71
N LEU A 9 -33.03 -43.83 -17.19
CA LEU A 9 -34.07 -43.05 -17.87
C LEU A 9 -34.13 -41.58 -17.42
N ASN A 10 -33.68 -41.27 -16.19
CA ASN A 10 -33.64 -39.92 -15.67
C ASN A 10 -32.41 -39.17 -16.22
N ASN A 11 -32.64 -38.33 -17.22
CA ASN A 11 -31.64 -37.47 -17.85
C ASN A 11 -31.74 -36.00 -17.44
N CYS A 12 -32.45 -35.70 -16.35
CA CYS A 12 -32.64 -34.32 -15.89
C CYS A 12 -31.38 -33.76 -15.25
N ASP A 13 -31.16 -32.46 -15.42
CA ASP A 13 -30.10 -31.74 -14.72
C ASP A 13 -30.31 -31.81 -13.20
N VAL A 14 -29.23 -31.72 -12.43
CA VAL A 14 -29.31 -31.68 -10.95
C VAL A 14 -30.16 -30.49 -10.44
N ASN A 15 -30.21 -29.41 -11.22
CA ASN A 15 -31.02 -28.21 -10.97
C ASN A 15 -32.40 -28.25 -11.66
N ALA A 16 -32.85 -29.42 -12.12
CA ALA A 16 -34.19 -29.62 -12.68
C ALA A 16 -35.09 -30.48 -11.78
N GLU A 17 -36.40 -30.28 -11.93
CA GLU A 17 -37.45 -31.15 -11.43
C GLU A 17 -37.84 -32.14 -12.53
N CYS A 18 -37.85 -33.43 -12.19
CA CYS A 18 -38.27 -34.50 -13.07
C CYS A 18 -39.75 -34.81 -12.87
N SER A 19 -40.49 -34.93 -13.98
CA SER A 19 -41.88 -35.37 -14.01
C SER A 19 -42.09 -36.42 -15.09
N THR A 20 -43.04 -37.33 -14.91
CA THR A 20 -43.33 -38.37 -15.91
C THR A 20 -44.16 -37.79 -17.05
N GLY A 21 -43.60 -37.81 -18.27
CA GLY A 21 -44.26 -37.40 -19.50
C GLY A 21 -45.41 -38.34 -19.89
N LEU A 22 -46.32 -37.84 -20.73
CA LEU A 22 -47.49 -38.61 -21.22
C LEU A 22 -47.09 -39.83 -22.07
N ASP A 23 -45.89 -39.81 -22.65
CA ASP A 23 -45.27 -40.89 -23.41
C ASP A 23 -44.45 -41.86 -22.53
N GLY A 24 -44.41 -41.65 -21.21
CA GLY A 24 -43.61 -42.42 -20.26
C GLY A 24 -42.14 -42.00 -20.18
N SER A 25 -41.73 -40.91 -20.85
CA SER A 25 -40.38 -40.35 -20.77
C SER A 25 -40.18 -39.46 -19.54
N ALA A 26 -38.93 -39.17 -19.18
CA ALA A 26 -38.60 -38.16 -18.18
C ALA A 26 -38.77 -36.76 -18.80
N ASN A 27 -39.69 -35.97 -18.25
CA ASN A 27 -39.90 -34.57 -18.61
C ASN A 27 -39.25 -33.68 -17.54
N CYS A 28 -38.19 -32.98 -17.94
CA CYS A 28 -37.37 -32.18 -17.05
C CYS A 28 -37.72 -30.70 -17.17
N THR A 29 -37.93 -30.03 -16.03
CA THR A 29 -38.17 -28.59 -15.97
C THR A 29 -37.19 -27.96 -15.00
N CYS A 30 -36.51 -26.88 -15.36
CA CYS A 30 -35.56 -26.24 -14.44
C CYS A 30 -36.26 -25.77 -13.16
N LYS A 31 -35.61 -25.98 -12.02
CA LYS A 31 -36.10 -25.49 -10.72
C LYS A 31 -36.22 -23.97 -10.76
N SER A 32 -37.09 -23.43 -9.91
CA SER A 32 -37.26 -21.98 -9.77
C SER A 32 -35.92 -21.29 -9.52
N GLY A 33 -35.60 -20.28 -10.34
CA GLY A 33 -34.33 -19.55 -10.29
C GLY A 33 -33.23 -20.09 -11.21
N PHE A 34 -33.49 -21.13 -12.00
CA PHE A 34 -32.59 -21.64 -13.05
C PHE A 34 -33.29 -21.56 -14.42
N VAL A 35 -32.51 -21.35 -15.48
CA VAL A 35 -32.99 -21.26 -16.87
C VAL A 35 -32.30 -22.32 -17.73
N GLY A 36 -33.01 -22.85 -18.72
CA GLY A 36 -32.49 -23.91 -19.57
C GLY A 36 -33.58 -24.82 -20.12
N ASN A 37 -33.18 -25.98 -20.62
CA ASN A 37 -34.07 -26.96 -21.26
C ASN A 37 -34.47 -28.12 -20.34
N GLY A 38 -34.12 -28.07 -19.05
CA GLY A 38 -34.42 -29.11 -18.07
C GLY A 38 -33.38 -30.23 -18.00
N THR A 39 -32.69 -30.54 -19.10
CA THR A 39 -31.54 -31.48 -19.10
C THR A 39 -30.20 -30.75 -18.94
N SER A 40 -30.19 -29.44 -19.15
CA SER A 40 -29.16 -28.49 -18.76
C SER A 40 -29.86 -27.27 -18.16
N CYS A 41 -29.57 -26.97 -16.90
CA CYS A 41 -30.15 -25.85 -16.17
C CYS A 41 -29.04 -25.00 -15.54
N GLU A 42 -28.94 -23.76 -16.00
CA GLU A 42 -27.93 -22.81 -15.56
C GLU A 42 -28.57 -21.70 -14.73
N ALA A 43 -27.82 -21.15 -13.79
CA ALA A 43 -28.27 -19.96 -13.08
C ALA A 43 -28.34 -18.79 -14.08
N PRO A 44 -29.40 -17.95 -14.02
CA PRO A 44 -29.55 -16.80 -14.91
C PRO A 44 -28.35 -15.86 -14.76
N ASP A 45 -27.92 -15.27 -15.87
CA ASP A 45 -26.74 -14.40 -15.89
C ASP A 45 -27.05 -13.04 -15.22
N PRO A 46 -26.51 -12.78 -14.01
CA PRO A 46 -26.75 -11.52 -13.32
C PRO A 46 -26.20 -10.29 -14.05
N CYS A 47 -25.27 -10.43 -15.00
CA CYS A 47 -24.74 -9.33 -15.79
C CYS A 47 -25.63 -8.92 -16.96
N THR A 48 -26.60 -9.75 -17.35
CA THR A 48 -27.57 -9.42 -18.42
C THR A 48 -28.75 -8.60 -17.92
N ASP A 49 -28.96 -8.55 -16.60
CA ASP A 49 -30.01 -7.80 -15.94
C ASP A 49 -29.44 -6.96 -14.79
N HIS A 50 -29.48 -5.63 -14.94
CA HIS A 50 -29.01 -4.69 -13.92
C HIS A 50 -29.74 -4.78 -12.58
N SER A 51 -30.92 -5.42 -12.52
CA SER A 51 -31.62 -5.68 -11.24
C SER A 51 -31.04 -6.87 -10.46
N LEU A 52 -30.23 -7.71 -11.12
CA LEU A 52 -29.58 -8.89 -10.55
C LEU A 52 -28.12 -8.66 -10.14
N ASN A 53 -27.56 -7.49 -10.45
CA ASN A 53 -26.22 -7.07 -10.02
C ASN A 53 -26.23 -5.64 -9.46
N ASN A 54 -25.12 -5.22 -8.86
CA ASN A 54 -24.94 -3.85 -8.35
C ASN A 54 -23.64 -3.21 -8.84
N CYS A 55 -23.18 -3.57 -10.05
CA CYS A 55 -22.01 -2.96 -10.65
C CYS A 55 -22.25 -1.47 -10.90
N GLY A 56 -21.24 -0.64 -10.63
CA GLY A 56 -21.33 0.80 -10.83
C GLY A 56 -21.24 1.19 -12.31
N ASP A 57 -21.65 2.42 -12.64
CA ASP A 57 -21.73 2.94 -14.02
C ASP A 57 -20.42 2.90 -14.84
N ASN A 58 -19.28 2.62 -14.19
CA ASN A 58 -17.96 2.48 -14.82
C ASN A 58 -17.28 1.18 -14.40
N ALA A 59 -18.04 0.10 -14.27
CA ALA A 59 -17.54 -1.24 -13.97
C ALA A 59 -17.99 -2.27 -15.01
N GLU A 60 -17.08 -3.19 -15.32
CA GLU A 60 -17.36 -4.40 -16.06
C GLU A 60 -17.93 -5.47 -15.11
N CYS A 61 -19.03 -6.09 -15.51
CA CYS A 61 -19.64 -7.22 -14.81
C CYS A 61 -19.16 -8.53 -15.43
N THR A 62 -18.70 -9.46 -14.60
CA THR A 62 -18.33 -10.82 -15.02
C THR A 62 -19.19 -11.84 -14.29
N ASN A 63 -19.88 -12.69 -15.04
CA ASN A 63 -20.67 -13.78 -14.49
C ASN A 63 -19.74 -14.92 -13.99
N THR A 64 -20.04 -15.42 -12.81
CA THR A 64 -19.36 -16.53 -12.13
C THR A 64 -20.39 -17.57 -11.74
N ASN A 65 -20.88 -18.32 -12.73
CA ASN A 65 -21.83 -19.44 -12.57
C ASN A 65 -22.99 -19.12 -11.61
N GLY A 66 -23.73 -18.03 -11.89
CA GLY A 66 -24.88 -17.61 -11.08
C GLY A 66 -24.57 -16.57 -10.01
N ASN A 67 -23.32 -16.16 -9.88
CA ASN A 67 -22.90 -14.99 -9.12
C ASN A 67 -22.22 -13.98 -10.06
N PHE A 68 -21.91 -12.78 -9.59
CA PHE A 68 -21.21 -11.76 -10.38
C PHE A 68 -20.02 -11.15 -9.65
N SER A 69 -19.04 -10.68 -10.42
CA SER A 69 -17.98 -9.79 -9.94
C SER A 69 -17.96 -8.50 -10.75
N CYS A 70 -17.83 -7.37 -10.09
CA CYS A 70 -17.70 -6.06 -10.73
C CYS A 70 -16.24 -5.59 -10.65
N THR A 71 -15.67 -5.21 -11.78
CA THR A 71 -14.32 -4.63 -11.85
C THR A 71 -14.40 -3.27 -12.51
N CYS A 72 -13.82 -2.22 -11.91
CA CYS A 72 -13.84 -0.90 -12.53
C CYS A 72 -13.15 -0.92 -13.90
N LEU A 73 -13.74 -0.24 -14.88
CA LEU A 73 -13.19 -0.08 -16.21
C LEU A 73 -11.85 0.68 -16.16
N SER A 74 -11.02 0.52 -17.20
CA SER A 74 -9.75 1.22 -17.30
C SER A 74 -9.92 2.74 -17.13
N GLY A 75 -9.05 3.36 -16.32
CA GLY A 75 -9.18 4.77 -15.95
C GLY A 75 -10.12 5.02 -14.76
N TYR A 76 -10.67 3.99 -14.13
CA TYR A 76 -11.45 4.08 -12.91
C TYR A 76 -10.89 3.17 -11.80
N GLN A 77 -11.00 3.59 -10.54
CA GLN A 77 -10.65 2.79 -9.37
C GLN A 77 -11.78 2.80 -8.34
N GLY A 78 -11.86 1.70 -7.59
CA GLY A 78 -12.89 1.49 -6.58
C GLY A 78 -13.13 0.01 -6.33
N ASN A 79 -14.26 -0.29 -5.72
CA ASN A 79 -14.68 -1.65 -5.35
C ASN A 79 -15.60 -2.31 -6.40
N GLY A 80 -15.67 -1.77 -7.62
CA GLY A 80 -16.56 -2.27 -8.68
C GLY A 80 -18.02 -1.80 -8.59
N THR A 81 -18.52 -1.47 -7.38
CA THR A 81 -19.86 -0.87 -7.21
C THR A 81 -19.81 0.67 -7.20
N HIS A 82 -18.68 1.23 -6.76
CA HIS A 82 -18.38 2.66 -6.79
C HIS A 82 -17.02 2.87 -7.45
N CYS A 83 -17.05 3.16 -8.75
CA CYS A 83 -15.86 3.45 -9.54
C CYS A 83 -15.71 4.97 -9.70
N LYS A 84 -14.58 5.51 -9.23
CA LYS A 84 -14.21 6.92 -9.39
C LYS A 84 -13.13 7.04 -10.45
N ILE A 85 -13.13 8.16 -11.18
CA ILE A 85 -12.07 8.47 -12.14
C ILE A 85 -10.73 8.34 -11.42
N ALA A 86 -9.91 7.43 -11.91
CA ALA A 86 -8.51 7.30 -11.54
C ALA A 86 -7.73 8.13 -12.55
N PRO A 87 -7.25 9.33 -12.18
CA PRO A 87 -6.53 10.20 -13.12
C PRO A 87 -5.25 9.57 -13.68
N CYS A 88 -4.77 8.47 -13.08
CA CYS A 88 -3.60 7.72 -13.48
C CYS A 88 -4.03 6.31 -13.88
N ASN A 89 -3.84 5.93 -15.14
CA ASN A 89 -4.19 4.60 -15.64
C ASN A 89 -3.21 3.55 -15.07
N ALA A 90 -3.71 2.67 -14.19
CA ALA A 90 -2.92 1.69 -13.43
C ALA A 90 -1.77 2.28 -12.56
N GLY A 91 -1.70 3.61 -12.43
CA GLY A 91 -0.67 4.34 -11.69
C GLY A 91 -1.19 4.91 -10.37
N PHE A 92 -0.27 5.45 -9.56
CA PHE A 92 -0.59 6.09 -8.29
C PHE A 92 -0.69 7.60 -8.45
N ALA A 93 -1.79 8.21 -7.99
CA ALA A 93 -2.01 9.66 -8.06
C ALA A 93 -1.50 10.35 -6.78
N ILE A 94 -0.68 11.38 -6.94
CA ILE A 94 -0.23 12.24 -5.84
C ILE A 94 -0.75 13.68 -6.01
N PRO A 95 -1.17 14.38 -4.94
CA PRO A 95 -1.56 15.79 -5.03
C PRO A 95 -0.37 16.68 -5.42
N TRP A 96 -0.54 17.57 -6.39
CA TRP A 96 0.50 18.52 -6.78
C TRP A 96 -0.09 19.84 -7.31
N ASN A 97 0.30 20.98 -6.72
CA ASN A 97 -0.10 22.34 -7.13
C ASN A 97 -1.58 22.52 -7.49
N GLY A 98 -2.50 22.07 -6.62
CA GLY A 98 -3.95 22.20 -6.84
C GLY A 98 -4.52 21.22 -7.88
N GLY A 99 -3.72 20.27 -8.36
CA GLY A 99 -4.11 19.15 -9.22
C GLY A 99 -3.49 17.84 -8.74
N PHE A 100 -3.13 16.97 -9.67
CA PHE A 100 -2.53 15.66 -9.40
C PHE A 100 -1.36 15.37 -10.37
N GLN A 101 -0.40 14.57 -9.92
CA GLN A 101 0.66 13.98 -10.74
C GLN A 101 0.58 12.45 -10.63
N CYS A 102 0.92 11.75 -11.72
CA CYS A 102 0.87 10.30 -11.77
C CYS A 102 2.26 9.67 -11.65
N ILE A 103 2.34 8.60 -10.85
CA ILE A 103 3.48 7.68 -10.82
C ILE A 103 3.06 6.44 -11.61
N CYS A 104 3.69 6.21 -12.76
CA CYS A 104 3.30 5.15 -13.69
C CYS A 104 3.97 3.80 -13.39
N PRO A 105 3.29 2.67 -13.66
CA PRO A 105 3.92 1.35 -13.62
C PRO A 105 4.97 1.24 -14.75
N PRO A 106 5.93 0.30 -14.65
CA PRO A 106 7.09 0.24 -15.55
C PRO A 106 6.73 0.21 -17.05
N ASN A 107 5.59 -0.38 -17.38
CA ASN A 107 5.12 -0.56 -18.75
C ASN A 107 4.28 0.60 -19.28
N LYS A 108 4.12 1.69 -18.50
CA LYS A 108 3.29 2.83 -18.87
C LYS A 108 4.04 4.15 -18.75
N GLN A 109 3.73 5.10 -19.62
CA GLN A 109 4.26 6.46 -19.61
C GLN A 109 3.17 7.51 -19.91
N GLY A 110 3.57 8.78 -19.87
CA GLY A 110 2.69 9.92 -20.08
C GLY A 110 2.14 10.47 -18.76
N ILE A 111 1.55 11.68 -18.83
CA ILE A 111 1.09 12.45 -17.66
C ILE A 111 0.05 11.67 -16.82
N ASN A 112 -0.70 10.77 -17.46
CA ASN A 112 -1.75 9.95 -16.87
C ASN A 112 -1.50 8.44 -17.04
N CYS A 113 -0.28 8.02 -17.38
CA CYS A 113 0.09 6.61 -17.55
C CYS A 113 -0.73 5.85 -18.62
N SER A 114 -1.22 6.55 -19.65
CA SER A 114 -2.10 5.93 -20.66
C SER A 114 -1.34 5.27 -21.81
N GLU A 115 -0.08 5.62 -22.02
CA GLU A 115 0.72 5.11 -23.12
C GLU A 115 1.53 3.89 -22.66
N ASP A 116 1.56 2.82 -23.46
CA ASP A 116 2.47 1.71 -23.23
C ASP A 116 3.89 2.11 -23.63
N VAL A 117 4.86 1.75 -22.79
CA VAL A 117 6.28 1.87 -23.15
C VAL A 117 6.60 0.71 -24.11
N PRO A 118 7.06 0.97 -25.35
CA PRO A 118 7.34 -0.10 -26.31
C PRO A 118 8.36 -1.11 -25.77
N ASP A 119 8.05 -2.41 -25.91
CA ASP A 119 8.80 -3.55 -25.37
C ASP A 119 10.30 -3.60 -25.75
N SER A 120 10.76 -2.79 -26.71
CA SER A 120 12.17 -2.69 -27.10
C SER A 120 13.08 -1.96 -26.12
N ASN A 121 12.53 -1.33 -25.08
CA ASN A 121 13.30 -0.79 -23.95
C ASN A 121 13.07 -1.56 -22.63
N PHE A 122 12.28 -2.64 -22.66
CA PHE A 122 12.16 -3.57 -21.53
C PHE A 122 13.29 -4.60 -21.54
N ASN A 123 14.51 -4.11 -21.33
CA ASN A 123 15.59 -5.01 -20.92
C ASN A 123 15.38 -5.36 -19.44
N CYS A 124 14.47 -6.31 -19.16
CA CYS A 124 14.43 -7.02 -17.88
C CYS A 124 15.64 -7.96 -17.74
N SER A 125 16.86 -7.47 -17.93
CA SER A 125 18.01 -8.02 -17.23
C SER A 125 17.98 -7.45 -15.83
N TRP A 126 17.29 -8.16 -14.94
CA TRP A 126 17.48 -8.03 -13.49
C TRP A 126 18.98 -8.00 -13.16
N PRO A 127 19.39 -7.04 -12.34
CA PRO A 127 19.83 -7.37 -10.98
C PRO A 127 19.01 -6.47 -10.05
N SER A 128 18.28 -6.94 -9.06
CA SER A 128 18.49 -8.03 -8.13
C SER A 128 17.19 -8.09 -7.31
N ASN A 129 16.86 -9.23 -6.73
CA ASN A 129 15.87 -9.31 -5.62
C ASN A 129 16.40 -8.60 -4.35
N GLU A 130 17.17 -7.53 -4.49
CA GLU A 130 17.69 -6.77 -3.37
C GLU A 130 16.63 -5.78 -2.93
N ASN A 131 16.12 -6.04 -1.73
CA ASN A 131 15.40 -5.05 -0.95
C ASN A 131 16.37 -3.87 -0.70
N ALA A 132 16.27 -2.83 -1.50
CA ALA A 132 17.08 -1.62 -1.40
C ALA A 132 16.88 -0.91 -0.04
N CYS A 133 15.73 -1.11 0.60
CA CYS A 133 15.48 -0.67 1.98
C CYS A 133 16.17 -1.53 3.06
N ARG A 134 16.83 -2.65 2.71
CA ARG A 134 17.48 -3.54 3.67
C ARG A 134 18.61 -2.87 4.44
N SER A 135 19.30 -1.91 3.84
CA SER A 135 20.36 -1.11 4.48
C SER A 135 19.83 0.10 5.25
N ASN A 136 18.51 0.26 5.34
CA ASN A 136 17.83 1.44 5.87
C ASN A 136 18.42 2.77 5.35
N PRO A 137 18.30 3.04 4.04
CA PRO A 137 18.99 4.15 3.40
C PRO A 137 18.31 5.52 3.58
N CYS A 138 17.16 5.59 4.27
CA CYS A 138 16.44 6.82 4.58
C CYS A 138 16.84 7.36 5.95
N TYR A 139 17.07 8.66 6.03
CA TYR A 139 17.50 9.35 7.23
C TYR A 139 16.31 9.82 8.09
N GLY A 140 16.39 9.57 9.40
CA GLY A 140 15.44 10.06 10.39
C GLY A 140 14.41 9.06 10.88
N GLU A 141 14.03 9.19 12.16
CA GLU A 141 13.24 8.22 12.94
C GLU A 141 11.88 7.88 12.34
N LYS A 142 11.29 8.80 11.57
CA LYS A 142 9.97 8.65 10.94
C LYS A 142 10.03 8.56 9.42
N ALA A 143 11.24 8.44 8.86
CA ALA A 143 11.38 8.27 7.43
C ALA A 143 10.97 6.85 7.06
N VAL A 144 10.06 6.72 6.09
CA VAL A 144 9.59 5.42 5.60
C VAL A 144 10.30 5.12 4.29
N CYS A 145 11.10 4.07 4.28
CA CYS A 145 11.71 3.56 3.05
C CYS A 145 10.72 2.70 2.27
N ILE A 146 10.58 2.98 0.98
CA ILE A 146 9.74 2.22 0.06
C ILE A 146 10.63 1.71 -1.08
N ASN A 147 10.65 0.40 -1.29
CA ASN A 147 11.36 -0.20 -2.42
C ASN A 147 10.72 0.23 -3.74
N THR A 148 11.56 0.58 -4.71
CA THR A 148 11.16 0.92 -6.08
C THR A 148 11.83 0.00 -7.09
N PHE A 149 11.42 0.08 -8.35
CA PHE A 149 11.92 -0.81 -9.41
C PHE A 149 13.45 -0.68 -9.61
N GLY A 150 14.11 -1.80 -9.94
CA GLY A 150 15.53 -1.87 -10.30
C GLY A 150 16.53 -1.81 -9.14
N GLY A 151 16.18 -2.33 -7.95
CA GLY A 151 17.07 -2.27 -6.78
C GLY A 151 17.21 -0.86 -6.17
N ASN A 152 16.26 0.03 -6.49
CA ASN A 152 16.21 1.40 -5.97
C ASN A 152 15.21 1.52 -4.82
N PHE A 153 15.23 2.67 -4.14
CA PHE A 153 14.30 3.01 -3.07
C PHE A 153 13.92 4.48 -3.13
N ARG A 154 12.81 4.84 -2.46
CA ARG A 154 12.44 6.22 -2.16
C ARG A 154 12.14 6.39 -0.68
N CYS A 155 12.39 7.59 -0.15
CA CYS A 155 12.12 7.92 1.23
C CYS A 155 10.91 8.84 1.36
N LEU A 156 9.99 8.51 2.27
CA LEU A 156 8.96 9.44 2.73
C LEU A 156 9.48 10.15 3.96
N CYS A 157 9.76 11.45 3.82
CA CYS A 157 10.38 12.22 4.88
C CYS A 157 9.37 12.70 5.93
N PRO A 158 9.75 12.70 7.22
CA PRO A 158 8.94 13.32 8.24
C PRO A 158 8.84 14.83 8.07
N SER A 159 7.85 15.43 8.71
CA SER A 159 7.63 16.88 8.68
C SER A 159 8.90 17.64 9.09
N GLY A 160 9.42 18.47 8.18
CA GLY A 160 10.65 19.25 8.38
C GLY A 160 11.92 18.61 7.81
N ALA A 161 11.85 17.38 7.29
CA ALA A 161 12.94 16.75 6.56
C ALA A 161 12.71 16.79 5.04
N GLU A 162 13.78 17.04 4.29
CA GLU A 162 13.85 17.26 2.86
C GLU A 162 15.05 16.49 2.25
N GLY A 163 15.10 16.38 0.93
CA GLY A 163 16.11 15.59 0.22
C GLY A 163 15.63 14.20 -0.16
N ASP A 164 16.34 13.54 -1.08
CA ASP A 164 15.92 12.27 -1.70
C ASP A 164 15.96 11.11 -0.70
N ARG A 165 16.79 11.26 0.35
CA ARG A 165 16.92 10.32 1.46
C ARG A 165 16.53 10.94 2.80
N CYS A 166 15.89 12.12 2.81
CA CYS A 166 15.57 12.86 4.04
C CYS A 166 16.81 13.36 4.81
N GLU A 167 17.91 13.59 4.09
CA GLU A 167 19.21 14.01 4.63
C GLU A 167 19.29 15.50 5.00
N LYS A 168 18.29 16.30 4.61
CA LYS A 168 18.20 17.72 4.94
C LYS A 168 17.09 17.91 5.98
N GLY A 169 17.34 18.71 7.00
CA GLY A 169 16.37 18.97 8.06
C GLY A 169 16.71 18.29 9.38
N ALA A 170 16.05 18.74 10.45
CA ALA A 170 16.47 18.44 11.81
C ALA A 170 15.94 17.07 12.28
N HIS A 171 16.85 16.14 12.58
CA HIS A 171 16.54 14.84 13.17
C HIS A 171 16.30 14.99 14.66
N CYS A 172 15.07 14.74 15.09
CA CYS A 172 14.63 15.01 16.46
C CYS A 172 14.59 13.75 17.32
N PHE A 173 15.04 13.85 18.56
CA PHE A 173 15.00 12.80 19.57
C PHE A 173 14.57 13.35 20.94
N ASP A 174 13.78 12.57 21.68
CA ASP A 174 13.31 12.93 23.02
C ASP A 174 14.29 12.38 24.07
N CYS A 175 14.93 13.26 24.83
CA CYS A 175 15.95 12.85 25.81
C CYS A 175 15.64 13.29 27.23
N PHE A 176 16.03 12.46 28.19
CA PHE A 176 15.87 12.71 29.62
C PHE A 176 16.94 12.00 30.46
N SER A 177 17.11 12.47 31.70
CA SER A 177 17.99 11.83 32.68
C SER A 177 17.22 10.81 33.53
N VAL A 178 17.67 9.55 33.52
CA VAL A 178 17.21 8.51 34.48
C VAL A 178 18.11 8.58 35.71
N ARG A 179 17.53 8.46 36.91
CA ARG A 179 18.25 8.75 38.17
C ARG A 179 19.60 8.01 38.26
N TRP A 180 20.65 8.81 38.49
CA TRP A 180 22.05 8.46 38.76
C TRP A 180 22.88 7.82 37.62
N ARG A 181 22.34 7.49 36.44
CA ARG A 181 23.16 7.20 35.24
C ARG A 181 22.45 7.52 33.91
N ASN A 182 23.26 8.06 33.00
CA ASN A 182 23.13 8.22 31.55
C ASN A 182 21.91 8.99 31.02
N VAL A 183 22.13 9.73 29.94
CA VAL A 183 21.04 10.27 29.13
C VAL A 183 20.38 9.12 28.40
N THR A 184 19.07 9.01 28.56
CA THR A 184 18.27 8.11 27.75
C THR A 184 17.56 8.96 26.72
N CYS A 185 17.90 8.73 25.46
CA CYS A 185 17.17 9.24 24.32
C CYS A 185 16.29 8.10 23.81
N SER A 186 14.97 8.24 23.94
CA SER A 186 14.05 7.26 23.39
C SER A 186 13.91 7.53 21.91
N VAL A 187 14.62 6.75 21.11
CA VAL A 187 14.33 6.46 19.70
C VAL A 187 13.91 5.01 19.76
N HIS A 188 12.61 4.71 19.83
CA HIS A 188 12.07 3.48 20.47
C HIS A 188 12.98 2.23 20.36
N ASP A 189 13.49 1.86 21.54
CA ASP A 189 14.11 0.60 21.99
C ASP A 189 15.61 0.29 21.87
N ASP A 190 16.50 1.20 21.43
CA ASP A 190 17.92 1.08 21.79
C ASP A 190 18.64 2.44 21.80
N ALA A 191 18.76 3.04 22.99
CA ALA A 191 19.59 4.21 23.25
C ALA A 191 21.09 3.83 23.29
N GLN A 192 21.56 3.08 22.30
CA GLN A 192 22.97 2.92 22.03
C GLN A 192 23.24 3.43 20.61
N PHE A 193 24.21 4.33 20.50
CA PHE A 193 24.78 4.91 19.29
C PHE A 193 24.09 6.18 18.72
N LEU A 194 24.34 7.33 19.38
CA LEU A 194 24.55 8.61 18.67
C LEU A 194 25.91 8.63 17.93
N GLN A 195 26.79 7.66 18.20
CA GLN A 195 28.11 7.52 17.55
C GLN A 195 28.04 7.07 16.08
N SER A 196 26.90 6.57 15.59
CA SER A 196 26.75 6.11 14.19
C SER A 196 26.30 7.21 13.22
N PHE A 197 25.95 8.39 13.72
CA PHE A 197 25.39 9.48 12.92
C PHE A 197 26.29 10.72 13.03
N GLN A 198 26.84 11.18 11.90
CA GLN A 198 27.59 12.43 11.78
C GLN A 198 26.62 13.62 11.99
N LEU A 199 26.22 13.90 13.22
CA LEU A 199 25.26 14.96 13.55
C LEU A 199 25.98 16.26 13.90
N LYS A 200 25.40 17.37 13.44
CA LYS A 200 25.72 18.72 13.94
C LYS A 200 25.25 18.88 15.38
N THR A 201 25.67 19.97 16.02
CA THR A 201 25.29 20.32 17.38
C THR A 201 23.76 20.42 17.51
N PRO A 202 23.12 19.57 18.33
CA PRO A 202 21.67 19.58 18.49
C PRO A 202 21.18 20.89 19.10
N THR A 203 19.92 21.24 18.82
CA THR A 203 19.23 22.37 19.44
C THR A 203 17.98 21.89 20.15
N VAL A 204 17.54 22.62 21.17
CA VAL A 204 16.26 22.35 21.84
C VAL A 204 15.13 22.79 20.92
N ASP A 205 14.40 21.82 20.36
CA ASP A 205 13.22 22.07 19.52
C ASP A 205 11.97 22.24 20.37
N ARG A 206 11.78 21.36 21.37
CA ARG A 206 10.59 21.39 22.21
C ARG A 206 10.87 21.01 23.65
N GLN A 207 10.50 21.90 24.56
CA GLN A 207 10.49 21.65 25.99
C GLN A 207 9.35 20.68 26.37
N ILE A 208 9.66 19.59 27.08
CA ILE A 208 8.68 18.58 27.51
C ILE A 208 8.48 18.59 29.04
N SER A 209 9.57 18.75 29.81
CA SER A 209 9.50 18.91 31.27
C SER A 209 9.08 20.32 31.67
N ARG A 210 8.55 20.46 32.90
CA ARG A 210 8.31 21.78 33.52
C ARG A 210 9.61 22.51 33.85
N THR A 211 10.68 21.77 34.19
CA THR A 211 12.01 22.35 34.36
C THR A 211 12.57 22.70 32.99
N GLN A 212 12.97 23.95 32.80
CA GLN A 212 13.54 24.42 31.54
C GLN A 212 14.89 23.75 31.26
N CYS A 213 15.09 23.32 30.03
CA CYS A 213 16.33 22.77 29.50
C CYS A 213 17.18 23.91 28.89
N SER A 214 17.71 24.79 29.75
CA SER A 214 18.64 25.87 29.37
C SER A 214 20.07 25.36 29.12
N GLU A 215 20.97 26.22 28.65
CA GLU A 215 22.37 25.90 28.30
C GLU A 215 23.16 25.24 29.44
N ASP A 216 22.79 25.45 30.71
CA ASP A 216 23.42 24.81 31.89
C ASP A 216 22.81 23.45 32.25
N LYS A 217 21.73 23.04 31.58
CA LYS A 217 20.95 21.83 31.88
C LYS A 217 21.06 20.76 30.81
N TRP A 218 21.84 20.96 29.77
CA TRP A 218 22.21 19.95 28.79
C TRP A 218 23.49 20.37 28.07
N GLY A 219 24.11 19.46 27.35
CA GLY A 219 25.23 19.79 26.47
C GLY A 219 25.57 18.65 25.53
N PHE A 220 26.33 18.96 24.49
CA PHE A 220 26.74 18.04 23.44
C PHE A 220 28.25 18.18 23.21
N ASP A 221 28.99 17.07 23.30
CA ASP A 221 30.41 17.01 22.97
C ASP A 221 30.56 16.70 21.49
N GLU A 222 31.07 17.65 20.72
CA GLU A 222 31.22 17.54 19.27
C GLU A 222 32.26 16.47 18.87
N ASN A 223 33.22 16.13 19.74
CA ASN A 223 34.27 15.16 19.45
C ASN A 223 33.80 13.72 19.72
N THR A 224 33.12 13.49 20.85
CA THR A 224 32.64 12.15 21.22
C THR A 224 31.23 11.87 20.68
N LYS A 225 30.54 12.90 20.17
CA LYS A 225 29.13 12.87 19.76
C LYS A 225 28.22 12.40 20.90
N GLU A 226 28.62 12.68 22.14
CA GLU A 226 27.85 12.36 23.33
C GLU A 226 27.05 13.57 23.82
N MET A 227 25.81 13.31 24.24
CA MET A 227 24.95 14.32 24.83
C MET A 227 24.70 14.02 26.31
N TRP A 228 24.63 15.07 27.12
CA TRP A 228 24.20 14.99 28.52
C TRP A 228 22.98 15.89 28.78
N VAL A 229 22.14 15.49 29.73
CA VAL A 229 20.94 16.23 30.15
C VAL A 229 20.86 16.17 31.67
N ALA A 230 20.62 17.31 32.32
CA ALA A 230 20.53 17.44 33.76
C ALA A 230 19.22 16.84 34.31
N ARG A 231 19.23 16.50 35.61
CA ARG A 231 18.04 15.95 36.27
C ARG A 231 16.85 16.89 36.17
N GLY A 232 15.70 16.33 35.80
CA GLY A 232 14.45 17.05 35.67
C GLY A 232 14.26 17.75 34.33
N CYS A 233 15.29 17.85 33.49
CA CYS A 233 15.15 18.28 32.10
C CYS A 233 14.75 17.08 31.21
N ARG A 234 13.66 17.27 30.47
CA ARG A 234 13.20 16.43 29.37
C ARG A 234 12.82 17.36 28.22
N ALA A 235 13.47 17.20 27.08
CA ALA A 235 13.18 17.97 25.89
C ALA A 235 13.38 17.11 24.65
N ARG A 236 12.76 17.56 23.56
CA ARG A 236 13.09 17.15 22.22
C ARG A 236 14.24 17.99 21.72
N PHE A 237 15.29 17.33 21.29
CA PHE A 237 16.47 17.93 20.68
C PHE A 237 16.50 17.54 19.21
N CYS A 238 16.87 18.46 18.33
CA CYS A 238 17.02 18.16 16.91
C CYS A 238 18.37 18.61 16.37
N ALA A 239 18.96 17.80 15.49
CA ALA A 239 20.23 18.07 14.84
C ALA A 239 20.16 17.73 13.35
N ASP A 240 20.79 18.54 12.50
CA ASP A 240 21.03 18.18 11.10
C ASP A 240 22.22 17.21 10.99
N PHE A 241 22.35 16.55 9.83
CA PHE A 241 23.58 15.84 9.48
C PHE A 241 24.71 16.77 9.07
N GLU A 242 25.95 16.41 9.42
CA GLU A 242 27.14 16.90 8.75
C GLU A 242 27.21 16.27 7.35
N PRO A 243 27.48 17.06 6.30
CA PRO A 243 27.65 16.51 4.96
C PRO A 243 28.83 15.52 4.98
N THR A 244 28.60 14.29 4.51
CA THR A 244 29.72 13.36 4.26
C THR A 244 30.66 14.01 3.25
N PRO A 245 32.00 13.97 3.45
CA PRO A 245 32.93 14.41 2.41
C PRO A 245 32.65 13.58 1.17
N GLU A 246 32.13 14.22 0.12
CA GLU A 246 31.97 13.59 -1.19
C GLU A 246 33.35 13.03 -1.59
N THR A 247 33.42 11.73 -1.81
CA THR A 247 34.52 11.13 -2.57
C THR A 247 34.58 11.84 -3.91
N GLN A 248 35.66 12.62 -4.10
CA GLN A 248 36.10 13.12 -5.41
C GLN A 248 36.22 11.99 -6.44
#